data_AF-A0A7J7J719-F1
#
_entry.id   AF-A0A7J7J719-F1
#
_cell.length_a   1.000
_cell.length_b   1.000
_cell.length_c   1.000
_cell.angle_alpha   90.00
_cell.angle_beta   90.00
_cell.angle_gamma   90.00
#
_symmetry.space_group_name_H-M   'P 1'
#
loop_
_entity.id
_entity.type
_entity.pdbx_description
1 polymer ?
#
loop_
_entity_poly.entity_id
_entity_poly.type
_entity_poly.pdbx_seq_one_letter_code
_entity_poly.pdbx_strand_id
1 'polypeptide(L)'
;MAEPSLKPLEPTGTIIDEFEDAFHSVCKYLDQIDDKKPQMEDIKRDADVLVSRFIDAGRTCEQYFLQKHIQIANAKPEQVLKEECNELRLEITRKDAAIERHYEKLRSWQETLKPTTASRNPQSKPGQLSRTGALYNVHSQPS
;
A
#
# COMPACT_ATOMS: atom_id res chain seq x y z
N MET A 1 9.04 -32.95 -39.05
CA MET A 1 7.89 -32.29 -38.41
C MET A 1 8.35 -30.90 -38.03
N ALA A 2 7.83 -29.86 -38.68
CA ALA A 2 8.25 -28.48 -38.44
C ALA A 2 7.37 -27.88 -37.34
N GLU A 3 7.99 -27.37 -36.28
CA GLU A 3 7.35 -26.58 -35.23
C GLU A 3 6.77 -25.29 -35.85
N PRO A 4 5.50 -24.94 -35.60
CA PRO A 4 4.97 -23.67 -36.06
C PRO A 4 5.58 -22.56 -35.21
N SER A 5 6.41 -21.73 -35.84
CA SER A 5 6.93 -20.48 -35.28
C SER A 5 5.77 -19.55 -34.96
N LEU A 6 5.35 -19.53 -33.70
CA LEU A 6 4.46 -18.51 -33.15
C LEU A 6 5.26 -17.21 -33.07
N LYS A 7 5.14 -16.38 -34.10
CA LYS A 7 5.57 -14.99 -34.02
C LYS A 7 4.83 -14.34 -32.84
N PRO A 8 5.53 -13.70 -31.89
CA PRO A 8 4.87 -12.88 -30.89
C PRO A 8 4.06 -11.79 -31.63
N LEU A 9 2.75 -11.78 -31.41
CA LEU A 9 1.96 -10.58 -31.65
C LEU A 9 2.49 -9.54 -30.67
N GLU A 10 3.22 -8.57 -31.18
CA GLU A 10 3.62 -7.36 -30.47
C GLU A 10 2.47 -6.34 -30.59
N PRO A 11 1.71 -6.07 -29.52
CA PRO A 11 1.05 -4.79 -29.34
C PRO A 11 1.80 -4.03 -28.25
N THR A 12 2.94 -3.45 -28.58
CA THR A 12 3.77 -2.66 -27.65
C THR A 12 3.31 -1.20 -27.51
N GLY A 13 2.05 -0.89 -27.81
CA GLY A 13 1.46 0.45 -27.70
C GLY A 13 0.02 0.47 -28.20
N THR A 14 -0.88 -0.28 -27.54
CA THR A 14 -2.29 -0.31 -27.97
C THR A 14 -3.23 -0.39 -26.77
N ILE A 15 -2.97 -1.29 -25.81
CA ILE A 15 -3.87 -1.49 -24.66
C ILE A 15 -3.73 -0.36 -23.63
N ILE A 16 -2.50 0.09 -23.37
CA ILE A 16 -2.26 1.25 -22.51
C ILE A 16 -2.83 2.51 -23.18
N ASP A 17 -2.57 2.70 -24.47
CA ASP A 17 -3.07 3.84 -25.23
C ASP A 17 -4.60 3.89 -25.26
N GLU A 18 -5.28 2.75 -25.40
CA GLU A 18 -6.75 2.63 -25.34
C GLU A 18 -7.29 2.94 -23.93
N PHE A 19 -6.60 2.49 -22.89
CA PHE A 19 -6.95 2.81 -21.51
C PHE A 19 -6.77 4.30 -21.21
N GLU A 20 -5.63 4.87 -21.63
CA GLU A 20 -5.34 6.29 -21.50
C GLU A 20 -6.35 7.13 -22.29
N ASP A 21 -6.68 6.77 -23.52
CA ASP A 21 -7.69 7.49 -24.31
C ASP A 21 -9.08 7.47 -23.65
N ALA A 22 -9.49 6.33 -23.08
CA ALA A 22 -10.74 6.22 -22.34
C ALA A 22 -10.72 7.10 -21.08
N PHE A 23 -9.61 7.14 -20.35
CA PHE A 23 -9.43 8.02 -19.19
C PHE A 23 -9.49 9.51 -19.57
N HIS A 24 -8.73 9.92 -20.59
CA HIS A 24 -8.72 11.30 -21.06
C HIS A 24 -10.10 11.74 -21.57
N SER A 25 -10.87 10.82 -22.17
CA SER A 25 -12.25 11.10 -22.59
C SER A 25 -13.17 11.44 -21.42
N VAL A 26 -12.99 10.78 -20.26
CA VAL A 26 -13.73 11.11 -19.03
C VAL A 26 -13.30 12.48 -18.49
N CYS A 27 -12.00 12.75 -18.36
CA CYS A 27 -11.50 14.03 -17.86
C CYS A 27 -11.96 15.21 -18.73
N LYS A 28 -11.81 15.08 -20.05
CA LYS A 28 -12.24 16.11 -21.01
C LYS A 28 -13.74 16.35 -20.94
N TYR A 29 -14.53 15.31 -20.67
CA TYR A 29 -15.96 15.48 -20.47
C TYR A 29 -16.23 16.33 -19.23
N LEU A 30 -15.63 15.99 -18.09
CA LEU A 30 -15.76 16.73 -16.83
C LEU A 30 -15.40 18.21 -16.98
N ASP A 31 -14.30 18.53 -17.68
CA ASP A 31 -13.86 19.91 -17.92
C ASP A 31 -14.87 20.74 -18.74
N GLN A 32 -15.77 20.09 -19.48
CA GLN A 32 -16.72 20.74 -20.40
C GLN A 32 -18.16 20.74 -19.89
N ILE A 33 -18.45 20.09 -18.75
CA ILE A 33 -19.82 19.97 -18.23
C ILE A 33 -20.36 21.35 -17.82
N ASP A 34 -19.52 22.27 -17.34
CA ASP A 34 -19.94 23.60 -16.89
C ASP A 34 -20.24 24.57 -18.06
N ASP A 35 -19.57 24.38 -19.21
CA ASP A 35 -19.72 25.23 -20.40
C ASP A 35 -20.98 24.92 -21.22
N LYS A 36 -21.37 23.64 -21.21
CA LYS A 36 -22.61 23.17 -21.83
C LYS A 36 -23.69 23.43 -20.78
N LYS A 37 -24.82 24.06 -21.10
CA LYS A 37 -26.01 24.06 -20.22
C LYS A 37 -26.86 22.83 -20.57
N PRO A 38 -26.50 21.61 -20.15
CA PRO A 38 -27.05 20.40 -20.70
C PRO A 38 -28.30 20.04 -19.89
N GLN A 39 -29.21 19.24 -20.45
CA GLN A 39 -30.24 18.64 -19.62
C GLN A 39 -29.59 17.56 -18.74
N MET A 40 -30.06 17.41 -17.49
CA MET A 40 -29.45 16.51 -16.51
C MET A 40 -29.44 15.06 -17.01
N GLU A 41 -30.44 14.68 -17.80
CA GLU A 41 -30.59 13.38 -18.44
C GLU A 41 -29.49 13.11 -19.48
N ASP A 42 -29.09 14.12 -20.26
CA ASP A 42 -28.02 14.02 -21.24
C ASP A 42 -26.66 13.87 -20.54
N ILE A 43 -26.46 14.63 -19.45
CA ILE A 43 -25.25 14.52 -18.63
C ILE A 43 -25.07 13.10 -18.11
N LYS A 44 -26.14 12.56 -17.53
CA LYS A 44 -26.13 11.21 -16.96
C LYS A 44 -25.83 10.16 -18.03
N ARG A 45 -26.51 10.24 -19.18
CA ARG A 45 -26.33 9.26 -20.25
C ARG A 45 -24.91 9.25 -20.79
N ASP A 46 -24.35 10.43 -21.08
CA ASP A 46 -23.00 10.55 -21.62
C ASP A 46 -21.94 10.14 -20.60
N ALA A 47 -22.13 10.48 -19.33
CA ALA A 47 -21.28 10.01 -18.23
C ALA A 47 -21.31 8.48 -18.12
N ASP A 48 -22.49 7.85 -18.16
CA ASP A 48 -22.63 6.39 -18.07
C ASP A 48 -21.88 5.69 -19.23
N VAL A 49 -21.96 6.22 -20.45
CA VAL A 49 -21.25 5.68 -21.62
C VAL A 49 -19.73 5.79 -21.47
N LEU A 50 -19.24 6.97 -21.06
CA LEU A 50 -17.80 7.20 -20.89
C LEU A 50 -17.21 6.37 -19.76
N VAL A 51 -17.91 6.29 -18.63
CA VAL A 51 -17.50 5.48 -17.48
C VAL A 51 -17.49 4.00 -17.85
N SER A 52 -18.52 3.50 -18.56
CA SER A 52 -18.53 2.10 -19.02
C SER A 52 -17.34 1.79 -19.91
N ARG A 53 -17.05 2.66 -20.90
CA ARG A 53 -15.89 2.49 -21.79
C ARG A 53 -14.57 2.48 -21.02
N PHE A 54 -14.41 3.37 -20.04
CA PHE A 54 -13.22 3.42 -19.20
C PHE A 54 -13.06 2.15 -18.35
N ILE A 55 -14.13 1.66 -17.75
CA ILE A 55 -14.12 0.41 -16.99
C ILE A 55 -13.73 -0.77 -17.88
N ASP A 56 -14.29 -0.86 -19.09
CA ASP A 56 -14.00 -1.98 -19.99
C ASP A 56 -12.56 -1.92 -20.54
N ALA A 57 -12.04 -0.73 -20.83
CA ALA A 57 -10.63 -0.55 -21.16
C ALA A 57 -9.72 -0.94 -19.98
N GLY A 58 -10.09 -0.57 -18.76
CA GLY A 58 -9.38 -0.96 -17.54
C GLY A 58 -9.33 -2.47 -17.32
N ARG A 59 -10.46 -3.16 -17.51
CA ARG A 59 -10.54 -4.63 -17.43
C ARG A 59 -9.68 -5.31 -18.50
N THR A 60 -9.73 -4.80 -19.72
CA THR A 60 -8.94 -5.34 -20.83
C THR A 60 -7.44 -5.19 -20.56
N CYS A 61 -7.04 -4.02 -20.04
CA CYS A 61 -5.68 -3.74 -19.60
C CYS A 61 -5.23 -4.69 -18.49
N GLU A 62 -6.00 -4.81 -17.41
CA GLU A 62 -5.72 -5.73 -16.31
C GLU A 62 -5.56 -7.17 -16.79
N GLN A 63 -6.51 -7.67 -17.59
CA GLN A 63 -6.48 -9.03 -18.11
C GLN A 63 -5.23 -9.29 -18.95
N TYR A 64 -4.83 -8.33 -19.79
CA TYR A 64 -3.64 -8.46 -20.62
C TYR A 64 -2.38 -8.59 -19.77
N PHE A 65 -2.17 -7.70 -18.80
CA PHE A 65 -0.97 -7.74 -17.97
C PHE A 65 -0.95 -8.96 -17.04
N LEU A 66 -2.11 -9.40 -16.54
CA LEU A 66 -2.21 -10.63 -15.78
C LEU A 66 -1.83 -11.85 -16.63
N GLN A 67 -2.31 -11.92 -17.86
CA GLN A 67 -1.96 -13.00 -18.77
C GLN A 67 -0.46 -13.01 -19.09
N LYS A 68 0.14 -11.84 -19.36
CA LYS A 68 1.57 -11.72 -19.59
C LYS A 68 2.38 -12.12 -18.35
N HIS A 69 1.94 -11.72 -17.16
CA HIS A 69 2.56 -12.11 -15.91
C HIS A 69 2.54 -13.63 -15.71
N ILE A 70 1.39 -14.28 -15.88
CA ILE A 70 1.26 -15.75 -15.80
C ILE A 70 2.14 -16.44 -16.83
N GLN A 71 2.19 -15.91 -18.06
CA GLN A 71 3.06 -16.44 -19.11
C GLN A 71 4.53 -16.41 -18.72
N ILE A 72 5.00 -15.30 -18.14
CA ILE A 72 6.37 -15.15 -17.65
C ILE A 72 6.63 -16.10 -16.47
N ALA A 73 5.72 -16.16 -15.50
CA ALA A 73 5.84 -17.03 -14.33
C ALA A 73 5.97 -18.51 -14.73
N ASN A 74 5.20 -18.95 -15.73
CA ASN A 74 5.30 -20.31 -16.27
C ASN A 74 6.58 -20.53 -17.08
N ALA A 75 7.03 -19.54 -17.85
CA ALA A 75 8.21 -19.67 -18.70
C ALA A 75 9.53 -19.58 -17.92
N LYS A 76 9.57 -18.82 -16.82
CA LYS A 76 10.78 -18.52 -16.04
C LYS A 76 10.52 -18.51 -14.52
N PRO A 77 10.06 -19.64 -13.94
CA PRO A 77 9.69 -19.70 -12.52
C PRO A 77 10.86 -19.32 -11.59
N GLU A 78 12.08 -19.74 -11.90
CA GLU A 78 13.27 -19.42 -11.11
C GLU A 78 13.59 -17.92 -11.09
N GLN A 79 13.28 -17.21 -12.19
CA GLN A 79 13.49 -15.77 -12.25
C GLN A 79 12.49 -15.04 -11.34
N VAL A 80 11.21 -15.46 -11.37
CA VAL A 80 10.16 -14.91 -10.49
C VAL A 80 10.52 -15.13 -9.03
N LEU A 81 10.91 -16.36 -8.66
CA LEU A 81 11.34 -16.67 -7.29
C LEU A 81 12.53 -15.84 -6.84
N LYS A 82 13.49 -15.59 -7.73
CA LYS A 82 14.65 -14.75 -7.45
C LYS A 82 14.25 -13.30 -7.20
N GLU A 83 13.33 -12.76 -7.99
CA GLU A 83 12.80 -11.40 -7.83
C GLU A 83 12.07 -11.27 -6.49
N GLU A 84 11.16 -12.19 -6.15
CA GLU A 84 10.48 -12.24 -4.85
C GLU A 84 11.47 -12.32 -3.68
N CYS A 85 12.49 -13.16 -3.79
CA CYS A 85 13.53 -13.29 -2.77
C CYS A 85 14.32 -11.98 -2.59
N ASN A 86 14.54 -11.21 -3.66
CA ASN A 86 15.19 -9.90 -3.57
C ASN A 86 14.29 -8.87 -2.89
N GLU A 87 12.99 -8.85 -3.21
CA GLU A 87 12.02 -7.98 -2.54
C GLU A 87 11.96 -8.26 -1.03
N LEU A 88 11.90 -9.53 -0.64
CA LEU A 88 11.92 -9.93 0.77
C LEU A 88 13.20 -9.48 1.48
N ARG A 89 14.36 -9.60 0.84
CA ARG A 89 15.65 -9.13 1.40
C ARG A 89 15.66 -7.61 1.59
N LEU A 90 15.14 -6.86 0.62
CA LEU A 90 15.00 -5.41 0.74
C LEU A 90 14.06 -5.04 1.88
N GLU A 91 12.95 -5.75 2.02
CA GLU A 91 11.97 -5.50 3.07
C GLU A 91 12.53 -5.82 4.46
N ILE A 92 13.30 -6.90 4.62
CA ILE A 92 14.03 -7.20 5.86
C ILE A 92 14.97 -6.04 6.20
N THR A 93 15.78 -5.60 5.24
CA THR A 93 16.73 -4.50 5.43
C THR A 93 16.01 -3.22 5.88
N ARG A 94 14.87 -2.90 5.26
CA ARG A 94 14.05 -1.74 5.62
C ARG A 94 13.50 -1.85 7.04
N LYS A 95 13.06 -3.04 7.44
CA LYS A 95 12.55 -3.31 8.80
C LYS A 95 13.65 -3.22 9.84
N ASP A 96 14.84 -3.76 9.59
CA ASP A 96 15.99 -3.66 10.49
C ASP A 96 16.35 -2.19 10.75
N ALA A 97 16.40 -1.37 9.69
CA ALA A 97 16.65 0.06 9.83
C ALA A 97 15.55 0.79 10.63
N ALA A 98 14.30 0.38 10.51
CA ALA A 98 13.21 0.95 11.31
C ALA A 98 13.33 0.56 12.80
N ILE A 99 13.69 -0.69 13.07
CA ILE A 99 13.93 -1.21 14.42
C ILE A 99 15.07 -0.45 15.08
N GLU A 100 16.18 -0.24 14.38
CA GLU A 100 17.33 0.51 14.88
C GLU A 100 16.94 1.93 15.30
N ARG A 101 16.20 2.66 14.45
CA ARG A 101 15.67 3.99 14.77
C ARG A 101 14.77 3.99 16.00
N HIS A 102 13.98 2.93 16.20
CA HIS A 102 13.14 2.80 17.38
C HIS A 102 13.97 2.58 18.65
N TYR A 103 15.02 1.76 18.59
CA TYR A 103 15.95 1.57 19.70
C TYR A 103 16.70 2.85 20.06
N GLU A 104 17.11 3.65 19.08
CA GLU A 104 17.73 4.96 19.31
C GLU A 104 16.78 5.91 20.05
N LYS A 105 15.53 6.01 19.60
CA LYS A 105 14.50 6.82 20.27
C LYS A 105 14.25 6.33 21.70
N LEU A 106 14.15 5.02 21.88
CA LEU A 106 13.96 4.43 23.21
C LEU A 106 15.13 4.78 24.14
N ARG A 107 16.37 4.70 23.65
CA ARG A 107 17.57 5.09 24.39
C ARG A 107 17.52 6.57 24.78
N SER A 108 17.15 7.45 23.85
CA SER A 108 16.99 8.89 24.12
C SER A 108 15.92 9.17 25.19
N TRP A 109 14.78 8.46 25.14
CA TRP A 109 13.75 8.57 26.17
C TRP A 109 14.20 8.04 27.52
N GLN A 110 14.88 6.89 27.53
CA GLN A 110 15.49 6.35 28.75
C GLN A 110 16.49 7.33 29.37
N GLU A 111 17.33 7.98 28.56
CA GLU A 111 18.25 9.02 29.01
C GLU A 111 17.53 10.23 29.61
N THR A 112 16.44 10.68 28.97
CA THR A 112 15.61 11.78 29.47
C THR A 112 14.92 11.44 30.80
N LEU A 113 14.55 10.16 30.99
CA LEU A 113 13.91 9.65 32.20
C LEU A 113 14.90 9.29 33.31
N LYS A 114 16.21 9.30 33.05
CA LYS A 114 17.21 9.07 34.11
C LYS A 114 16.95 10.10 35.20
N PRO A 115 16.67 9.68 36.44
CA PRO A 115 16.45 10.63 37.52
C PRO A 115 17.72 11.46 37.64
N THR A 116 17.59 12.78 37.50
CA THR A 116 18.65 13.72 37.86
C THR A 116 18.92 13.52 39.34
N THR A 117 19.86 12.64 39.69
CA THR A 117 20.39 12.48 41.03
C THR A 117 21.28 13.66 41.35
N ALA A 118 20.70 14.85 41.31
CA ALA A 118 21.23 16.07 41.89
C ALA A 118 20.05 16.76 42.58
N SER A 119 19.95 16.48 43.89
CA SER A 119 19.07 17.14 44.86
C SER A 119 17.59 16.77 44.85
N ARG A 120 17.25 15.64 45.49
CA ARG A 120 16.03 15.57 46.30
C ARG A 120 16.38 15.07 47.69
N ASN A 121 16.69 16.02 48.55
CA ASN A 121 16.90 15.83 49.98
C ASN A 121 15.67 15.13 50.61
N PRO A 122 15.82 14.12 51.49
CA PRO A 122 14.68 13.43 52.09
C PRO A 122 14.33 14.09 53.42
N GLN A 123 13.36 15.01 53.45
CA GLN A 123 12.81 15.47 54.74
C GLN A 123 11.39 16.01 54.57
N SER A 124 10.39 15.15 54.75
CA SER A 124 9.18 15.38 55.58
C SER A 124 8.11 14.29 55.32
N LYS A 125 7.70 13.62 56.40
CA LYS A 125 6.41 12.92 56.56
C LYS A 125 5.60 13.71 57.62
N PRO A 126 4.27 13.48 57.83
CA PRO A 126 3.32 12.64 57.10
C PRO A 126 1.99 13.34 56.71
N GLY A 127 1.27 12.83 55.72
CA GLY A 127 -0.12 13.18 55.45
C GLY A 127 -0.85 11.96 54.90
N GLN A 128 -1.71 11.35 55.71
CA GLN A 128 -2.54 10.21 55.34
C GLN A 128 -3.57 10.62 54.28
N LEU A 129 -3.74 9.80 53.24
CA LEU A 129 -5.01 9.59 52.56
C LEU A 129 -5.05 8.13 52.09
N SER A 130 -5.89 7.36 52.77
CA SER A 130 -6.18 5.96 52.51
C SER A 130 -7.29 5.87 51.45
N ARG A 131 -7.11 5.03 50.42
CA ARG A 131 -8.13 4.05 50.02
C ARG A 131 -7.63 3.08 48.95
N THR A 132 -7.48 1.83 49.41
CA THR A 132 -7.93 0.59 48.76
C THR A 132 -7.41 0.26 47.37
N GLY A 133 -6.38 -0.60 47.34
CA GLY A 133 -6.18 -1.52 46.22
C GLY A 133 -7.18 -2.68 46.27
N ALA A 134 -7.93 -2.82 45.18
CA ALA A 134 -8.52 -4.08 44.75
C ALA A 134 -7.86 -4.36 43.39
N LEU A 135 -6.95 -5.35 43.33
CA LEU A 135 -7.17 -6.66 42.71
C LEU A 135 -7.35 -6.54 41.17
N TYR A 136 -6.77 -7.31 40.25
CA TYR A 136 -6.32 -8.69 40.22
C TYR A 136 -5.31 -8.81 39.07
N ASN A 137 -4.15 -9.42 39.33
CA ASN A 137 -3.22 -9.92 38.32
C ASN A 137 -3.74 -11.31 37.87
N VAL A 138 -4.03 -11.51 36.59
CA VAL A 138 -4.37 -12.83 36.03
C VAL A 138 -3.24 -13.30 35.12
N HIS A 139 -2.73 -14.48 35.48
CA HIS A 139 -1.87 -15.38 34.71
C HIS A 139 -0.37 -15.06 34.60
N SER A 140 0.35 -15.44 35.67
CA SER A 140 1.58 -16.22 35.53
C SER A 140 1.24 -17.71 35.45
N GLN A 141 1.80 -18.43 34.48
CA GLN A 141 2.13 -19.86 34.58
C GLN A 141 3.35 -20.12 33.68
N PRO A 142 4.45 -20.65 34.23
CA PRO A 142 5.46 -21.37 33.45
C PRO A 142 5.62 -22.82 33.94
N SER A 143 5.57 -23.77 33.01
CA SER A 143 6.47 -24.93 32.84
C SER A 143 5.93 -25.82 31.73
#